data_AF-A0A7G5GWV9-F1
#
_entry.id   AF-A0A7G5GWV9-F1
#
_cell.length_a   1.000
_cell.length_b   1.000
_cell.length_c   1.000
_cell.angle_alpha   90.00
_cell.angle_beta   90.00
_cell.angle_gamma   90.00
#
_symmetry.space_group_name_H-M   'P 1'
#
loop_
_entity.id
_entity.type
_entity.pdbx_description
1 polymer ?
#
loop_
_entity_poly.entity_id
_entity_poly.type
_entity_poly.pdbx_seq_one_letter_code
_entity_poly.pdbx_strand_id
1 'polypeptide(L)'
;MKILLFLLCCTAAFAQQTVYQSFEVDSGGAAPRGGILFLNTFLQTNLRKPIAAQATGVGGRVILSAIVELDGSVSDVKIVNSLRPDCDREAMRVFRLFKAWQPGIKGGKAVRQQITTTVLFKPNPPFIYNNGARVSYYDNDKKALADSSDKARYKQEAPLDSNGLANGDIVVYKGKGGNWKEEYRIPFVRQVNESQGASDESTATIGYQSDGHRWDGEVIQLTKSGSIIYKYFYKNGVPTSEGVHYSSNGLVSEKREEFDGGFTATSWYDNGQIREIKVNNYLSPTDKSFMSSVKGFWTPTGQQLVKNGNGRVNHKQQVRSYSSLLPKTVVTEEGAYENGLQQGIWVGQYEDKSFYYEELFDKGVFQKGKSCLLGGDTIRYTVLEKVPEFKGGMQALGNFLAQNLHYPPEAQQSKIEGQVFLSFIIDADGRVIDIDLVKGLGHGTNEEAIRVLKATSGRWIPGHQRGQKINVKYNLPINFTLH
;
A
#
# COMPACT_ATOMS: atom_id res chain seq x y z
N MET A 1 -53.91 16.31 46.56
CA MET A 1 -54.18 15.08 45.79
C MET A 1 -53.40 15.16 44.48
N LYS A 2 -52.20 14.57 44.41
CA LYS A 2 -51.38 14.48 43.19
C LYS A 2 -51.20 12.99 42.88
N ILE A 3 -51.70 12.58 41.73
CA ILE A 3 -51.73 11.20 41.24
C ILE A 3 -50.30 10.81 40.83
N LEU A 4 -49.76 9.76 41.45
CA LEU A 4 -48.47 9.17 41.12
C LEU A 4 -48.66 8.16 39.98
N LEU A 5 -48.17 8.50 38.80
CA LEU A 5 -48.23 7.68 37.59
C LEU A 5 -47.13 6.60 37.64
N PHE A 6 -47.51 5.33 37.77
CA PHE A 6 -46.58 4.20 37.69
C PHE A 6 -46.17 3.99 36.21
N LEU A 7 -44.93 4.32 35.87
CA LEU A 7 -44.31 3.93 34.60
C LEU A 7 -43.94 2.45 34.67
N LEU A 8 -44.68 1.59 33.95
CA LEU A 8 -44.29 0.21 33.69
C LEU A 8 -43.09 0.20 32.74
N CYS A 9 -41.91 -0.13 33.27
CA CYS A 9 -40.71 -0.34 32.47
C CYS A 9 -40.77 -1.77 31.87
N CYS A 10 -41.26 -1.91 30.63
CA CYS A 10 -41.14 -3.16 29.88
C CYS A 10 -39.67 -3.35 29.45
N THR A 11 -38.90 -4.13 30.21
CA THR A 11 -37.61 -4.64 29.75
C THR A 11 -37.87 -5.75 28.73
N ALA A 12 -37.76 -5.44 27.44
CA ALA A 12 -37.64 -6.46 26.42
C ALA A 12 -36.33 -7.23 26.67
N ALA A 13 -36.43 -8.43 27.24
CA ALA A 13 -35.31 -9.35 27.30
C ALA A 13 -34.97 -9.76 25.86
N PHE A 14 -33.92 -9.19 25.29
CA PHE A 14 -33.36 -9.68 24.03
C PHE A 14 -32.87 -11.11 24.26
N ALA A 15 -33.65 -12.10 23.84
CA ALA A 15 -33.21 -13.49 23.81
C ALA A 15 -32.00 -13.57 22.87
N GLN A 16 -30.85 -13.94 23.42
CA GLN A 16 -29.62 -14.10 22.65
C GLN A 16 -29.85 -15.22 21.62
N GLN A 17 -29.66 -14.93 20.33
CA GLN A 17 -29.87 -15.90 19.25
C GLN A 17 -29.06 -17.18 19.48
N THR A 18 -29.71 -18.33 19.27
CA THR A 18 -29.12 -19.67 19.39
C THR A 18 -27.85 -19.80 18.54
N VAL A 19 -26.82 -20.41 19.13
CA VAL A 19 -25.56 -20.74 18.48
C VAL A 19 -25.57 -22.22 18.13
N TYR A 20 -25.36 -22.56 16.87
CA TYR A 20 -25.37 -23.94 16.39
C TYR A 20 -23.96 -24.51 16.24
N GLN A 21 -23.83 -25.82 16.41
CA GLN A 21 -22.63 -26.59 16.07
C GLN A 21 -22.62 -26.94 14.58
N SER A 22 -21.46 -27.36 14.07
CA SER A 22 -21.28 -27.70 12.65
C SER A 22 -22.15 -28.85 12.15
N PHE A 23 -22.57 -29.76 13.03
CA PHE A 23 -23.47 -30.88 12.68
C PHE A 23 -24.96 -30.52 12.75
N GLU A 24 -25.30 -29.32 13.24
CA GLU A 24 -26.68 -28.86 13.40
C GLU A 24 -27.15 -27.91 12.30
N VAL A 25 -26.26 -27.58 11.37
CA VAL A 25 -26.48 -26.68 10.23
C VAL A 25 -26.56 -27.48 8.93
N ASP A 26 -27.18 -26.87 7.92
CA ASP A 26 -27.24 -27.40 6.56
C ASP A 26 -25.81 -27.55 5.98
N SER A 27 -25.67 -28.42 4.97
CA SER A 27 -24.39 -28.72 4.33
C SER A 27 -23.61 -27.45 3.93
N GLY A 28 -22.34 -27.39 4.32
CA GLY A 28 -21.43 -26.29 4.00
C GLY A 28 -21.04 -25.43 5.20
N GLY A 29 -21.94 -25.27 6.19
CA GLY A 29 -21.69 -24.53 7.43
C GLY A 29 -21.06 -23.14 7.24
N ALA A 30 -20.55 -22.58 8.32
CA ALA A 30 -19.84 -21.33 8.31
C ALA A 30 -18.44 -21.53 7.71
N ALA A 31 -18.09 -20.67 6.74
CA ALA A 31 -16.86 -20.78 5.97
C ALA A 31 -16.29 -19.39 5.66
N PRO A 32 -14.96 -19.24 5.49
CA PRO A 32 -14.41 -17.97 5.03
C PRO A 32 -14.84 -17.73 3.59
N ARG A 33 -15.37 -16.55 3.30
CA ARG A 33 -15.63 -16.10 1.93
C ARG A 33 -14.31 -16.07 1.16
N GLY A 34 -14.35 -16.47 -0.11
CA GLY A 34 -13.16 -16.74 -0.93
C GLY A 34 -12.47 -18.08 -0.64
N GLY A 35 -12.75 -18.73 0.50
CA GLY A 35 -12.23 -20.05 0.83
C GLY A 35 -10.97 -20.03 1.71
N ILE A 36 -10.59 -21.23 2.18
CA ILE A 36 -9.59 -21.41 3.24
C ILE A 36 -8.17 -20.96 2.83
N LEU A 37 -7.83 -21.06 1.55
CA LEU A 37 -6.53 -20.62 1.03
C LEU A 37 -6.31 -19.12 1.26
N PHE A 38 -7.32 -18.29 0.98
CA PHE A 38 -7.20 -16.84 1.14
C PHE A 38 -7.38 -16.40 2.58
N LEU A 39 -8.15 -17.14 3.40
CA LEU A 39 -8.12 -16.95 4.85
C LEU A 39 -6.69 -17.18 5.38
N ASN A 40 -6.05 -18.29 5.01
CA ASN A 40 -4.69 -18.59 5.47
C ASN A 40 -3.70 -17.53 5.01
N THR A 41 -3.77 -17.10 3.75
CA THR A 41 -2.90 -16.03 3.22
C THR A 41 -3.11 -14.72 4.00
N PHE A 42 -4.37 -14.34 4.23
CA PHE A 42 -4.72 -13.16 5.02
C PHE A 42 -4.16 -13.25 6.45
N LEU A 43 -4.39 -14.37 7.15
CA LEU A 43 -3.93 -14.57 8.52
C LEU A 43 -2.40 -14.52 8.58
N GLN A 44 -1.71 -15.25 7.69
CA GLN A 44 -0.25 -15.27 7.67
C GLN A 44 0.36 -13.89 7.37
N THR A 45 -0.28 -13.08 6.53
CA THR A 45 0.23 -11.76 6.15
C THR A 45 0.03 -10.71 7.27
N ASN A 46 -1.02 -10.87 8.07
CA ASN A 46 -1.28 -10.01 9.24
C ASN A 46 -0.63 -10.51 10.54
N LEU A 47 -0.08 -11.74 10.54
CA LEU A 47 0.51 -12.38 11.71
C LEU A 47 1.81 -11.69 12.11
N ARG A 48 1.88 -11.27 13.37
CA ARG A 48 3.06 -10.67 14.00
C ARG A 48 3.61 -11.65 15.03
N LYS A 49 4.45 -12.57 14.57
CA LYS A 49 5.03 -13.60 15.45
C LYS A 49 5.81 -12.92 16.59
N PRO A 50 5.51 -13.18 17.86
CA PRO A 50 6.22 -12.56 18.98
C PRO A 50 7.73 -12.81 18.90
N ILE A 51 8.55 -11.78 19.19
CA ILE A 51 10.02 -11.89 19.02
C ILE A 51 10.62 -13.02 19.87
N ALA A 52 10.09 -13.23 21.08
CA ALA A 52 10.51 -14.31 21.96
C ALA A 52 10.21 -15.71 21.39
N ALA A 53 9.17 -15.85 20.56
CA ALA A 53 8.85 -17.07 19.84
C ALA A 53 9.70 -17.21 18.57
N GLN A 54 10.04 -16.11 17.91
CA GLN A 54 10.98 -16.13 16.77
C GLN A 54 12.39 -16.53 17.21
N ALA A 55 12.89 -15.98 18.31
CA ALA A 55 14.24 -16.23 18.82
C ALA A 55 14.49 -17.73 19.08
N THR A 56 13.49 -18.44 19.61
CA THR A 56 13.58 -19.89 19.86
C THR A 56 13.05 -20.74 18.70
N GLY A 57 12.75 -20.14 17.54
CA GLY A 57 12.35 -20.84 16.33
C GLY A 57 10.99 -21.54 16.39
N VAL A 58 10.10 -21.15 17.30
CA VAL A 58 8.84 -21.88 17.61
C VAL A 58 8.02 -22.12 16.35
N GLY A 59 7.65 -23.37 16.08
CA GLY A 59 6.64 -23.73 15.08
C GLY A 59 5.47 -24.43 15.75
N GLY A 60 4.25 -24.24 15.24
CA GLY A 60 3.09 -24.92 15.80
C GLY A 60 1.76 -24.30 15.41
N ARG A 61 0.70 -24.79 16.04
CA ARG A 61 -0.69 -24.42 15.75
C ARG A 61 -1.36 -23.95 17.02
N VAL A 62 -2.02 -22.80 16.96
CA VAL A 62 -3.01 -22.39 17.96
C VAL A 62 -4.38 -22.79 17.43
N ILE A 63 -5.12 -23.60 18.19
CA ILE A 63 -6.48 -23.99 17.81
C ILE A 63 -7.45 -23.07 18.55
N LEU A 64 -8.34 -22.44 17.79
CA LEU A 64 -9.32 -21.47 18.27
C LEU A 64 -10.73 -22.02 18.08
N SER A 65 -11.60 -21.80 19.06
CA SER A 65 -13.05 -21.86 18.85
C SER A 65 -13.61 -20.44 18.80
N ALA A 66 -14.61 -20.20 17.96
CA ALA A 66 -15.29 -18.92 17.87
C ALA A 66 -16.72 -19.07 17.35
N ILE A 67 -17.54 -18.05 17.55
CA ILE A 67 -18.87 -17.95 16.96
C ILE A 67 -18.77 -17.07 15.73
N VAL A 68 -19.12 -17.61 14.57
CA VAL A 68 -19.36 -16.81 13.36
C VAL A 68 -20.71 -16.12 13.48
N GLU A 69 -20.68 -14.80 13.40
CA GLU A 69 -21.85 -13.94 13.45
C GLU A 69 -22.50 -13.77 12.07
N LEU A 70 -23.74 -13.31 12.05
CA LEU A 70 -24.52 -13.13 10.82
C LEU A 70 -23.92 -12.08 9.87
N ASP A 71 -23.18 -11.11 10.42
CA ASP A 71 -22.48 -10.07 9.66
C ASP A 71 -21.14 -10.55 9.06
N GLY A 72 -20.72 -11.78 9.37
CA GLY A 72 -19.45 -12.37 8.94
C GLY A 72 -18.27 -12.07 9.86
N SER A 73 -18.48 -11.38 10.98
CA SER A 73 -17.49 -11.24 12.04
C SER A 73 -17.44 -12.47 12.95
N VAL A 74 -16.53 -12.46 13.93
CA VAL A 74 -16.41 -13.52 14.94
C VAL A 74 -16.50 -12.96 16.36
N SER A 75 -17.20 -13.68 17.22
CA SER A 75 -17.30 -13.41 18.65
C SER A 75 -16.89 -14.65 19.47
N ASP A 76 -16.83 -14.51 20.80
CA ASP A 76 -16.49 -15.58 21.75
C ASP A 76 -15.24 -16.41 21.35
N VAL A 77 -14.22 -15.73 20.82
CA VAL A 77 -12.96 -16.36 20.41
C VAL A 77 -12.24 -16.87 21.66
N LYS A 78 -12.01 -18.18 21.73
CA LYS A 78 -11.36 -18.90 22.83
C LYS A 78 -10.23 -19.78 22.32
N ILE A 79 -9.19 -19.95 23.14
CA ILE A 79 -8.13 -20.92 22.89
C ILE A 79 -8.64 -22.32 23.25
N VAL A 80 -8.62 -23.24 22.27
CA VAL A 80 -8.91 -24.66 22.49
C VAL A 80 -7.61 -25.42 22.72
N ASN A 81 -6.58 -25.13 21.93
CA ASN A 81 -5.25 -25.68 22.12
C ASN A 81 -4.22 -24.56 22.06
N SER A 82 -3.49 -24.39 23.16
CA SER A 82 -2.46 -23.37 23.34
C SER A 82 -1.15 -23.83 22.68
N LEU A 83 -0.46 -22.89 22.02
CA LEU A 83 0.93 -23.09 21.62
C LEU A 83 1.88 -22.46 22.64
N ARG A 84 1.63 -21.18 22.95
CA ARG A 84 2.40 -20.36 23.89
C ARG A 84 1.58 -19.10 24.19
N PRO A 85 1.56 -18.57 25.42
CA PRO A 85 0.70 -17.43 25.77
C PRO A 85 0.84 -16.20 24.88
N ASP A 86 2.04 -15.87 24.40
CA ASP A 86 2.26 -14.75 23.48
C ASP A 86 1.76 -15.05 22.05
N CYS A 87 2.00 -16.25 21.53
CA CYS A 87 1.44 -16.73 20.27
C CYS A 87 -0.09 -16.83 20.32
N ASP A 88 -0.67 -17.25 21.44
CA ASP A 88 -2.12 -17.36 21.61
C ASP A 88 -2.79 -15.98 21.53
N ARG A 89 -2.22 -14.96 22.21
CA ARG A 89 -2.70 -13.58 22.11
C ARG A 89 -2.65 -13.07 20.67
N GLU A 90 -1.56 -13.35 19.96
CA GLU A 90 -1.41 -12.96 18.57
C GLU A 90 -2.41 -13.70 17.66
N ALA A 91 -2.60 -15.00 17.86
CA ALA A 91 -3.56 -15.81 17.13
C ALA A 91 -4.99 -15.26 17.28
N MET A 92 -5.40 -14.92 18.50
CA MET A 92 -6.71 -14.30 18.75
C MET A 92 -6.83 -12.92 18.11
N ARG A 93 -5.77 -12.09 18.16
CA ARG A 93 -5.75 -10.76 17.54
C ARG A 93 -5.95 -10.87 16.03
N VAL A 94 -5.10 -11.65 15.35
CA VAL A 94 -5.12 -11.75 13.88
C VAL A 94 -6.39 -12.42 13.37
N PHE A 95 -6.91 -13.42 14.11
CA PHE A 95 -8.15 -14.09 13.74
C PHE A 95 -9.37 -13.15 13.76
N ARG A 96 -9.46 -12.27 14.76
CA ARG A 96 -10.54 -11.27 14.87
C ARG A 96 -10.53 -10.21 13.77
N LEU A 97 -9.42 -10.04 13.06
CA LEU A 97 -9.34 -9.10 11.95
C LEU A 97 -10.15 -9.57 10.74
N PHE A 98 -10.36 -10.88 10.58
CA PHE A 98 -11.11 -11.42 9.46
C PHE A 98 -12.62 -11.36 9.76
N LYS A 99 -13.34 -10.54 9.00
CA LYS A 99 -14.79 -10.28 9.12
C LYS A 99 -15.55 -10.67 7.86
N ALA A 100 -14.97 -11.58 7.07
CA ALA A 100 -15.52 -12.05 5.82
C ALA A 100 -15.96 -13.52 5.92
N TRP A 101 -16.59 -13.90 7.04
CA TRP A 101 -17.22 -15.22 7.15
C TRP A 101 -18.58 -15.24 6.44
N GLN A 102 -18.87 -16.38 5.82
CA GLN A 102 -20.22 -16.80 5.53
C GLN A 102 -20.79 -17.44 6.81
N PRO A 103 -21.95 -16.99 7.33
CA PRO A 103 -22.58 -17.63 8.48
C PRO A 103 -23.08 -19.04 8.13
N GLY A 104 -23.34 -19.85 9.15
CA GLY A 104 -23.99 -21.14 8.96
C GLY A 104 -25.41 -20.94 8.42
N ILE A 105 -25.92 -21.93 7.69
CA ILE A 105 -27.29 -21.93 7.18
C ILE A 105 -28.05 -23.06 7.86
N LYS A 106 -29.25 -22.81 8.36
CA LYS A 106 -30.14 -23.86 8.90
C LYS A 106 -31.56 -23.63 8.43
N GLY A 107 -32.12 -24.60 7.72
CA GLY A 107 -33.44 -24.46 7.10
C GLY A 107 -33.50 -23.25 6.15
N GLY A 108 -32.41 -23.01 5.41
CA GLY A 108 -32.31 -21.88 4.47
C GLY A 108 -32.12 -20.49 5.10
N LYS A 109 -32.03 -20.38 6.44
CA LYS A 109 -31.81 -19.10 7.14
C LYS A 109 -30.38 -19.02 7.68
N ALA A 110 -29.79 -17.84 7.62
CA ALA A 110 -28.50 -17.57 8.24
C ALA A 110 -28.61 -17.70 9.77
N VAL A 111 -27.67 -18.42 10.37
CA VAL A 111 -27.60 -18.66 11.81
C VAL A 111 -26.18 -18.47 12.33
N ARG A 112 -26.09 -18.12 13.62
CA ARG A 112 -24.81 -18.05 14.33
C ARG A 112 -24.28 -19.47 14.51
N GLN A 113 -23.01 -19.68 14.22
CA GLN A 113 -22.42 -21.01 14.28
C GLN A 113 -21.08 -21.00 15.01
N GLN A 114 -20.89 -21.93 15.94
CA GLN A 114 -19.60 -22.18 16.54
C GLN A 114 -18.71 -22.97 15.56
N ILE A 115 -17.49 -22.48 15.36
CA ILE A 115 -16.47 -23.10 14.52
C ILE A 115 -15.21 -23.35 15.33
N THR A 116 -14.40 -24.30 14.85
CA THR A 116 -13.01 -24.48 15.29
C THR A 116 -12.09 -24.25 14.10
N THR A 117 -11.06 -23.44 14.29
CA THR A 117 -10.06 -23.15 13.26
C THR A 117 -8.65 -23.16 13.84
N THR A 118 -7.65 -23.01 12.98
CA THR A 118 -6.24 -23.02 13.36
C THR A 118 -5.53 -21.80 12.82
N VAL A 119 -4.70 -21.18 13.67
CA VAL A 119 -3.67 -20.22 13.25
C VAL A 119 -2.31 -20.92 13.29
N LEU A 120 -1.65 -20.97 12.14
CA LEU A 120 -0.32 -21.59 11.99
C LEU A 120 0.78 -20.57 12.31
N PHE A 121 1.70 -20.94 13.19
CA PHE A 121 2.99 -20.28 13.37
C PHE A 121 4.06 -21.10 12.67
N LYS A 122 4.56 -20.59 11.54
CA LYS A 122 5.63 -21.26 10.80
C LYS A 122 6.93 -21.26 11.65
N PRO A 123 7.66 -22.40 11.72
CA PRO A 123 8.97 -22.41 12.36
C PRO A 123 9.94 -21.52 11.58
N ASN A 124 10.94 -21.01 12.28
CA ASN A 124 12.07 -20.28 11.68
C ASN A 124 13.37 -20.78 12.32
N PRO A 125 14.53 -20.61 11.66
CA PRO A 125 15.82 -20.83 12.31
C PRO A 125 15.90 -19.97 13.59
N PRO A 126 16.23 -20.56 14.76
CA PRO A 126 16.38 -19.80 15.98
C PRO A 126 17.55 -18.81 15.84
N PHE A 127 17.52 -17.75 16.65
CA PHE A 127 18.59 -16.79 16.73
C PHE A 127 18.77 -16.31 18.16
N ILE A 128 19.98 -15.84 18.47
CA ILE A 128 20.30 -15.33 19.79
C ILE A 128 19.63 -13.97 19.95
N TYR A 129 18.80 -13.84 20.99
CA TYR A 129 18.14 -12.59 21.33
C TYR A 129 18.52 -12.22 22.75
N ASN A 130 19.24 -11.11 22.91
CA ASN A 130 19.77 -10.67 24.19
C ASN A 130 19.57 -9.16 24.34
N ASN A 131 19.06 -8.72 25.50
CA ASN A 131 18.87 -7.31 25.85
C ASN A 131 18.20 -6.46 24.74
N GLY A 132 17.15 -7.00 24.10
CA GLY A 132 16.43 -6.28 23.05
C GLY A 132 17.08 -6.33 21.66
N ALA A 133 18.19 -7.04 21.49
CA ALA A 133 18.89 -7.14 20.21
C ALA A 133 18.97 -8.58 19.72
N ARG A 134 18.83 -8.76 18.40
CA ARG A 134 19.25 -9.98 17.72
C ARG A 134 20.77 -9.97 17.60
N VAL A 135 21.40 -11.03 18.08
CA VAL A 135 22.85 -11.24 18.02
C VAL A 135 23.15 -12.28 16.95
N SER A 136 24.05 -11.96 16.03
CA SER A 136 24.47 -12.85 14.93
C SER A 136 25.99 -12.92 14.88
N TYR A 137 26.53 -14.11 14.65
CA TYR A 137 27.98 -14.35 14.57
C TYR A 137 28.38 -14.72 13.15
N TYR A 138 29.56 -14.31 12.73
CA TYR A 138 30.10 -14.60 11.41
C TYR A 138 31.58 -14.98 11.49
N ASP A 139 32.02 -15.86 10.60
CA ASP A 139 33.43 -16.20 10.44
C ASP A 139 34.21 -15.11 9.67
N ASN A 140 35.49 -15.36 9.38
CA ASN A 140 36.35 -14.42 8.64
C ASN A 140 35.85 -14.12 7.22
N ASP A 141 35.09 -15.05 6.61
CA ASP A 141 34.53 -14.92 5.27
C ASP A 141 33.12 -14.29 5.28
N LYS A 142 32.68 -13.76 6.45
CA LYS A 142 31.34 -13.22 6.68
C LYS A 142 30.23 -14.26 6.50
N LYS A 143 30.52 -15.56 6.65
CA LYS A 143 29.49 -16.62 6.67
C LYS A 143 28.89 -16.71 8.06
N ALA A 144 27.56 -16.83 8.12
CA ALA A 144 26.83 -16.90 9.37
C ALA A 144 27.18 -18.16 10.17
N LEU A 145 27.30 -18.01 11.48
CA LEU A 145 27.55 -19.05 12.47
C LEU A 145 26.37 -19.13 13.45
N ALA A 146 26.13 -20.32 14.00
CA ALA A 146 25.06 -20.54 14.97
C ALA A 146 25.35 -19.90 16.35
N ASP A 147 26.63 -19.69 16.67
CA ASP A 147 27.09 -19.30 17.99
C ASP A 147 28.41 -18.50 17.96
N SER A 148 28.86 -18.09 19.15
CA SER A 148 30.16 -17.46 19.39
C SER A 148 31.31 -18.47 19.45
N SER A 149 31.32 -19.51 18.61
CA SER A 149 32.41 -20.48 18.56
C SER A 149 33.77 -19.83 18.27
N ASP A 150 34.86 -20.57 18.46
CA ASP A 150 36.23 -20.12 18.15
C ASP A 150 36.44 -19.68 16.68
N LYS A 151 35.50 -20.02 15.80
CA LYS A 151 35.47 -19.58 14.40
C LYS A 151 34.87 -18.19 14.22
N ALA A 152 34.10 -17.69 15.18
CA ALA A 152 33.50 -16.38 15.12
C ALA A 152 34.58 -15.29 15.13
N ARG A 153 34.44 -14.35 14.19
CA ARG A 153 35.35 -13.23 13.96
C ARG A 153 34.62 -11.91 13.96
N TYR A 154 33.35 -11.94 13.56
CA TYR A 154 32.44 -10.80 13.67
C TYR A 154 31.21 -11.16 14.49
N LYS A 155 30.71 -10.18 15.25
CA LYS A 155 29.43 -10.22 15.97
C LYS A 155 28.61 -9.01 15.54
N GLN A 156 27.35 -9.21 15.23
CA GLN A 156 26.40 -8.14 14.97
C GLN A 156 25.33 -8.12 16.06
N GLU A 157 25.02 -6.94 16.56
CA GLU A 157 23.91 -6.69 17.48
C GLU A 157 22.92 -5.75 16.78
N ALA A 158 21.73 -6.26 16.47
CA ALA A 158 20.66 -5.55 15.78
C ALA A 158 19.50 -5.28 16.76
N PRO A 159 19.33 -4.05 17.26
CA PRO A 159 18.24 -3.67 18.17
C PRO A 159 16.87 -3.88 17.52
N LEU A 160 15.95 -4.49 18.28
CA LEU A 160 14.58 -4.77 17.87
C LEU A 160 13.59 -4.33 18.96
N ASP A 161 12.39 -3.92 18.56
CA ASP A 161 11.27 -3.73 19.47
C ASP A 161 10.61 -5.07 19.86
N SER A 162 9.58 -5.01 20.71
CA SER A 162 8.85 -6.19 21.17
C SER A 162 8.07 -6.92 20.05
N ASN A 163 7.87 -6.28 18.90
CA ASN A 163 7.26 -6.86 17.70
C ASN A 163 8.30 -7.34 16.68
N GLY A 164 9.60 -7.19 16.98
CA GLY A 164 10.70 -7.58 16.10
C GLY A 164 11.03 -6.56 15.00
N LEU A 165 10.58 -5.31 15.13
CA LEU A 165 10.94 -4.23 14.21
C LEU A 165 12.27 -3.58 14.64
N ALA A 166 13.11 -3.25 13.66
CA ALA A 166 14.35 -2.51 13.91
C ALA A 166 14.08 -1.16 14.56
N ASN A 167 14.86 -0.81 15.59
CA ASN A 167 14.70 0.44 16.34
C ASN A 167 16.03 1.12 16.72
N GLY A 168 17.15 0.70 16.12
CA GLY A 168 18.46 1.31 16.35
C GLY A 168 19.52 0.74 15.42
N ASP A 169 20.70 1.35 15.42
CA ASP A 169 21.82 0.95 14.56
C ASP A 169 22.24 -0.50 14.79
N ILE A 170 22.63 -1.19 13.72
CA ILE A 170 23.34 -2.46 13.86
C ILE A 170 24.77 -2.15 14.25
N VAL A 171 25.20 -2.68 15.39
CA VAL A 171 26.59 -2.55 15.85
C VAL A 171 27.36 -3.78 15.41
N VAL A 172 28.44 -3.57 14.65
CA VAL A 172 29.33 -4.63 14.18
C VAL A 172 30.61 -4.62 15.00
N TYR A 173 30.91 -5.76 15.61
CA TYR A 173 32.11 -5.98 16.40
C TYR A 173 33.02 -6.98 15.69
N LYS A 174 34.33 -6.79 15.87
CA LYS A 174 35.36 -7.73 15.46
C LYS A 174 36.11 -8.23 16.69
N GLY A 175 36.40 -9.52 16.72
CA GLY A 175 36.99 -10.13 17.90
C GLY A 175 37.00 -11.64 17.89
N LYS A 176 37.38 -12.24 19.02
CA LYS A 176 37.36 -13.69 19.25
C LYS A 176 37.25 -13.97 20.74
N GLY A 177 36.59 -15.08 21.11
CA GLY A 177 36.64 -15.62 22.47
C GLY A 177 36.05 -14.69 23.53
N GLY A 178 34.97 -13.99 23.21
CA GLY A 178 34.34 -13.02 24.11
C GLY A 178 34.98 -11.62 24.12
N ASN A 179 36.20 -11.47 23.60
CA ASN A 179 36.85 -10.18 23.44
C ASN A 179 36.39 -9.52 22.13
N TRP A 180 35.34 -8.71 22.23
CA TRP A 180 34.72 -8.03 21.10
C TRP A 180 35.04 -6.53 21.13
N LYS A 181 35.59 -6.01 20.02
CA LYS A 181 35.80 -4.57 19.83
C LYS A 181 34.86 -4.08 18.73
N GLU A 182 34.16 -2.98 18.95
CA GLU A 182 33.35 -2.35 17.90
C GLU A 182 34.24 -1.98 16.70
N GLU A 183 33.81 -2.35 15.50
CA GLU A 183 34.50 -2.07 14.24
C GLU A 183 33.79 -0.95 13.47
N TYR A 184 32.47 -1.05 13.31
CA TYR A 184 31.63 -0.04 12.67
C TYR A 184 30.14 -0.21 13.00
N ARG A 185 29.30 0.74 12.56
CA ARG A 185 27.84 0.71 12.70
C ARG A 185 27.16 0.81 11.35
N ILE A 186 26.04 0.11 11.19
CA ILE A 186 25.14 0.30 10.05
C ILE A 186 23.97 1.17 10.55
N PRO A 187 23.80 2.39 10.02
CA PRO A 187 22.86 3.34 10.56
C PRO A 187 21.41 2.90 10.33
N PHE A 188 20.63 2.94 11.40
CA PHE A 188 19.18 2.91 11.31
C PHE A 188 18.67 4.31 11.02
N VAL A 189 18.02 4.46 9.87
CA VAL A 189 17.58 5.76 9.38
C VAL A 189 16.08 5.88 9.56
N ARG A 190 15.65 7.01 10.13
CA ARG A 190 14.26 7.47 10.11
C ARG A 190 14.17 8.73 9.25
N GLN A 191 13.70 8.56 8.03
CA GLN A 191 13.49 9.65 7.08
C GLN A 191 12.03 10.11 7.14
N VAL A 192 11.80 11.36 7.53
CA VAL A 192 10.45 11.97 7.46
C VAL A 192 10.17 12.32 6.00
N ASN A 193 9.03 11.86 5.50
CA ASN A 193 8.53 12.24 4.18
C ASN A 193 7.41 13.27 4.38
N GLU A 194 7.69 14.51 4.01
CA GLU A 194 6.70 15.58 4.04
C GLU A 194 5.58 15.30 3.03
N SER A 195 4.33 15.57 3.42
CA SER A 195 3.19 15.38 2.54
C SER A 195 3.26 16.38 1.38
N GLN A 196 3.28 15.86 0.15
CA GLN A 196 3.31 16.68 -1.07
C GLN A 196 1.90 16.88 -1.69
N GLY A 197 0.82 16.64 -0.93
CA GLY A 197 -0.57 16.76 -1.41
C GLY A 197 -1.65 16.74 -0.32
N ALA A 198 -2.92 16.82 -0.75
CA ALA A 198 -4.11 17.09 0.07
C ALA A 198 -4.56 15.99 1.09
N SER A 199 -3.74 14.97 1.33
CA SER A 199 -3.94 14.02 2.44
C SER A 199 -2.95 14.37 3.56
N ASP A 200 -3.50 14.80 4.68
CA ASP A 200 -2.89 15.72 5.65
C ASP A 200 -1.90 15.08 6.64
N GLU A 201 -1.14 14.04 6.27
CA GLU A 201 -0.15 13.47 7.18
C GLU A 201 1.22 13.21 6.54
N SER A 202 2.26 13.79 7.15
CA SER A 202 3.64 13.38 6.92
C SER A 202 3.83 11.92 7.34
N THR A 203 4.60 11.18 6.54
CA THR A 203 4.93 9.78 6.82
C THR A 203 6.39 9.66 7.25
N ALA A 204 6.80 8.52 7.79
CA ALA A 204 8.20 8.23 8.07
C ALA A 204 8.61 6.92 7.42
N THR A 205 9.74 6.91 6.72
CA THR A 205 10.39 5.71 6.22
C THR A 205 11.50 5.31 7.20
N ILE A 206 11.47 4.07 7.67
CA ILE A 206 12.49 3.49 8.55
C ILE A 206 13.16 2.26 7.94
N GLY A 207 14.42 2.05 8.26
CA GLY A 207 15.19 0.90 7.80
C GLY A 207 16.69 1.13 7.93
N TYR A 208 17.50 0.25 7.35
CA TYR A 208 18.95 0.41 7.32
C TYR A 208 19.41 1.00 5.99
N GLN A 209 20.43 1.84 6.05
CA GLN A 209 21.14 2.31 4.87
C GLN A 209 22.58 1.81 4.86
N SER A 210 23.01 1.32 3.71
CA SER A 210 24.39 0.95 3.40
C SER A 210 25.18 2.14 2.85
N ASP A 211 26.48 1.95 2.59
CA ASP A 211 27.38 2.97 2.03
C ASP A 211 26.73 3.71 0.85
N GLY A 212 26.77 5.05 0.91
CA GLY A 212 26.12 5.91 -0.08
C GLY A 212 24.63 6.16 0.16
N HIS A 213 24.14 5.97 1.40
CA HIS A 213 22.75 6.26 1.81
C HIS A 213 21.69 5.44 1.06
N ARG A 214 22.06 4.23 0.65
CA ARG A 214 21.15 3.34 -0.10
C ARG A 214 20.46 2.38 0.85
N TRP A 215 19.13 2.39 0.82
CA TRP A 215 18.30 1.43 1.56
C TRP A 215 18.65 -0.02 1.24
N ASP A 216 18.67 -0.88 2.25
CA ASP A 216 18.91 -2.31 2.07
C ASP A 216 18.10 -3.14 3.07
N GLY A 217 17.59 -4.29 2.63
CA GLY A 217 16.72 -5.15 3.43
C GLY A 217 15.29 -4.64 3.58
N GLU A 218 14.64 -4.96 4.70
CA GLU A 218 13.27 -4.51 5.00
C GLU A 218 13.26 -3.00 5.29
N VAL A 219 12.41 -2.27 4.57
CA VAL A 219 12.16 -0.85 4.75
C VAL A 219 10.67 -0.64 4.99
N ILE A 220 10.33 0.13 6.02
CA ILE A 220 8.95 0.26 6.49
C ILE A 220 8.53 1.73 6.41
N GLN A 221 7.38 1.97 5.79
CA GLN A 221 6.74 3.28 5.83
C GLN A 221 5.64 3.30 6.89
N LEU A 222 5.65 4.35 7.70
CA LEU A 222 4.78 4.55 8.85
C LEU A 222 3.99 5.85 8.73
N THR A 223 2.79 5.88 9.32
CA THR A 223 2.08 7.13 9.61
C THR A 223 2.83 7.92 10.69
N LYS A 224 2.45 9.19 10.90
CA LYS A 224 2.96 9.99 12.03
C LYS A 224 2.69 9.32 13.39
N SER A 225 1.55 8.64 13.52
CA SER A 225 1.16 7.86 14.70
C SER A 225 1.89 6.51 14.85
N GLY A 226 2.73 6.13 13.89
CA GLY A 226 3.53 4.90 13.94
C GLY A 226 2.83 3.65 13.38
N SER A 227 1.65 3.80 12.78
CA SER A 227 0.98 2.70 12.08
C SER A 227 1.71 2.35 10.80
N ILE A 228 1.90 1.06 10.53
CA ILE A 228 2.54 0.59 9.30
C ILE A 228 1.60 0.85 8.11
N ILE A 229 2.13 1.49 7.08
CA ILE A 229 1.45 1.72 5.81
C ILE A 229 1.99 0.77 4.74
N TYR A 230 3.32 0.61 4.69
CA TYR A 230 3.98 -0.24 3.70
C TYR A 230 5.21 -0.93 4.30
N LYS A 231 5.48 -2.14 3.80
CA LYS A 231 6.75 -2.85 3.96
C LYS A 231 7.31 -3.17 2.59
N TYR A 232 8.52 -2.72 2.33
CA TYR A 232 9.27 -2.94 1.09
C TYR A 232 10.51 -3.76 1.39
N PHE A 233 11.02 -4.44 0.37
CA PHE A 233 12.33 -5.06 0.43
C PHE A 233 13.26 -4.41 -0.59
N TYR A 234 14.44 -4.00 -0.15
CA TYR A 234 15.50 -3.47 -1.00
C TYR A 234 16.64 -4.49 -1.07
N LYS A 235 17.23 -4.62 -2.26
CA LYS A 235 18.43 -5.44 -2.47
C LYS A 235 19.47 -4.59 -3.17
N ASN A 236 20.61 -4.38 -2.51
CA ASN A 236 21.73 -3.58 -3.04
C ASN A 236 21.28 -2.16 -3.44
N GLY A 237 20.42 -1.53 -2.63
CA GLY A 237 19.93 -0.19 -2.93
C GLY A 237 18.90 -0.11 -4.06
N VAL A 238 18.29 -1.23 -4.47
CA VAL A 238 17.22 -1.28 -5.46
C VAL A 238 15.96 -1.88 -4.81
N PRO A 239 14.79 -1.21 -4.87
CA PRO A 239 13.56 -1.79 -4.36
C PRO A 239 13.15 -2.98 -5.22
N THR A 240 12.79 -4.08 -4.57
CA THR A 240 12.13 -5.23 -5.20
C THR A 240 10.65 -4.92 -5.44
N SER A 241 9.94 -5.78 -6.18
CA SER A 241 8.49 -5.66 -6.31
C SER A 241 7.73 -6.38 -5.19
N GLU A 242 8.45 -7.09 -4.31
CA GLU A 242 7.90 -7.70 -3.11
C GLU A 242 7.54 -6.63 -2.08
N GLY A 243 6.41 -6.82 -1.42
CA GLY A 243 5.99 -5.92 -0.35
C GLY A 243 4.59 -6.19 0.17
N VAL A 244 4.27 -5.52 1.27
CA VAL A 244 2.96 -5.59 1.92
C VAL A 244 2.45 -4.18 2.16
N HIS A 245 1.24 -3.94 1.70
CA HIS A 245 0.50 -2.69 1.82
C HIS A 245 -0.56 -2.86 2.89
N TYR A 246 -0.79 -1.82 3.67
CA TYR A 246 -1.77 -1.81 4.75
C TYR A 246 -2.78 -0.68 4.52
N SER A 247 -4.05 -0.97 4.79
CA SER A 247 -5.11 0.02 4.92
C SER A 247 -4.85 0.90 6.15
N SER A 248 -5.51 2.06 6.21
CA SER A 248 -5.40 3.01 7.34
C SER A 248 -5.79 2.41 8.69
N ASN A 249 -6.61 1.36 8.69
CA ASN A 249 -7.00 0.58 9.87
C ASN A 249 -5.94 -0.47 10.31
N GLY A 250 -4.80 -0.54 9.63
CA GLY A 250 -3.69 -1.47 9.91
C GLY A 250 -3.89 -2.89 9.37
N LEU A 251 -4.94 -3.16 8.61
CA LEU A 251 -5.19 -4.42 7.92
C LEU A 251 -4.35 -4.51 6.64
N VAL A 252 -3.89 -5.69 6.24
CA VAL A 252 -3.34 -5.87 4.89
C VAL A 252 -4.36 -5.47 3.81
N SER A 253 -3.94 -4.64 2.86
CA SER A 253 -4.72 -4.23 1.69
C SER A 253 -4.21 -4.89 0.41
N GLU A 254 -2.90 -5.10 0.30
CA GLU A 254 -2.25 -5.80 -0.81
C GLU A 254 -0.97 -6.49 -0.35
N LYS A 255 -0.67 -7.65 -0.93
CA LYS A 255 0.59 -8.37 -0.80
C LYS A 255 1.12 -8.64 -2.20
N ARG A 256 2.39 -8.33 -2.43
CA ARG A 256 3.11 -8.62 -3.67
C ARG A 256 4.14 -9.70 -3.44
N GLU A 257 4.14 -10.70 -4.31
CA GLU A 257 5.08 -11.83 -4.28
C GLU A 257 5.75 -11.93 -5.64
N GLU A 258 7.06 -11.77 -5.66
CA GLU A 258 7.87 -11.81 -6.88
C GLU A 258 8.09 -13.26 -7.35
N PHE A 259 8.13 -13.44 -8.65
CA PHE A 259 8.48 -14.68 -9.34
C PHE A 259 9.38 -14.36 -10.53
N ASP A 260 9.92 -15.38 -11.20
CA ASP A 260 10.78 -15.15 -12.36
C ASP A 260 10.02 -14.44 -13.50
N GLY A 261 10.40 -13.21 -13.80
CA GLY A 261 9.76 -12.38 -14.83
C GLY A 261 8.54 -11.57 -14.38
N GLY A 262 8.22 -11.50 -13.08
CA GLY A 262 7.09 -10.68 -12.63
C GLY A 262 6.75 -10.77 -11.15
N PHE A 263 5.55 -10.32 -10.78
CA PHE A 263 5.02 -10.48 -9.43
C PHE A 263 3.50 -10.66 -9.41
N THR A 264 3.01 -11.42 -8.43
CA THR A 264 1.58 -11.56 -8.16
C THR A 264 1.18 -10.56 -7.09
N ALA A 265 0.13 -9.78 -7.34
CA ALA A 265 -0.50 -8.91 -6.35
C ALA A 265 -1.83 -9.52 -5.90
N THR A 266 -1.93 -9.82 -4.60
CA THR A 266 -3.15 -10.29 -3.96
C THR A 266 -3.68 -9.17 -3.08
N SER A 267 -4.93 -8.75 -3.31
CA SER A 267 -5.53 -7.61 -2.61
C SER A 267 -6.75 -8.02 -1.80
N TRP A 268 -7.03 -7.29 -0.71
CA TRP A 268 -8.17 -7.52 0.18
C TRP A 268 -9.03 -6.27 0.35
N TYR A 269 -10.27 -6.48 0.76
CA TYR A 269 -11.13 -5.45 1.34
C TYR A 269 -10.87 -5.31 2.84
N ASP A 270 -11.34 -4.23 3.44
CA ASP A 270 -11.15 -3.92 4.87
C ASP A 270 -11.86 -4.90 5.84
N ASN A 271 -12.74 -5.77 5.33
CA ASN A 271 -13.31 -6.87 6.11
C ASN A 271 -12.48 -8.17 6.01
N GLY A 272 -11.34 -8.15 5.32
CA GLY A 272 -10.49 -9.33 5.08
C GLY A 272 -10.93 -10.21 3.92
N GLN A 273 -12.02 -9.89 3.21
CA GLN A 273 -12.42 -10.59 2.00
C GLN A 273 -11.36 -10.38 0.91
N ILE A 274 -10.95 -11.46 0.24
CA ILE A 274 -10.11 -11.34 -0.96
C ILE A 274 -10.85 -10.49 -1.99
N ARG A 275 -10.17 -9.50 -2.56
CA ARG A 275 -10.70 -8.58 -3.58
C ARG A 275 -10.27 -9.01 -4.97
N GLU A 276 -8.96 -9.16 -5.17
CA GLU A 276 -8.40 -9.30 -6.50
C GLU A 276 -7.08 -10.06 -6.46
N ILE A 277 -6.81 -10.82 -7.53
CA ILE A 277 -5.51 -11.41 -7.81
C ILE A 277 -5.07 -10.94 -9.20
N LYS A 278 -3.94 -10.25 -9.26
CA LYS A 278 -3.29 -9.79 -10.49
C LYS A 278 -1.94 -10.45 -10.66
N VAL A 279 -1.65 -10.88 -11.89
CA VAL A 279 -0.30 -11.29 -12.30
C VAL A 279 0.28 -10.18 -13.16
N ASN A 280 1.44 -9.66 -12.75
CA ASN A 280 2.13 -8.56 -13.40
C ASN A 280 3.43 -9.12 -13.99
N ASN A 281 3.50 -9.23 -15.31
CA ASN A 281 4.71 -9.73 -15.99
C ASN A 281 5.53 -8.54 -16.47
N TYR A 282 6.82 -8.51 -16.13
CA TYR A 282 7.73 -7.48 -16.60
C TYR A 282 7.86 -7.55 -18.12
N LEU A 283 7.88 -6.40 -18.78
CA LEU A 283 8.07 -6.32 -20.22
C LEU A 283 9.55 -6.49 -20.60
N SER A 284 10.47 -6.19 -19.68
CA SER A 284 11.90 -6.41 -19.82
C SER A 284 12.56 -6.61 -18.45
N PRO A 285 13.66 -7.38 -18.34
CA PRO A 285 14.42 -7.47 -17.09
C PRO A 285 15.00 -6.14 -16.59
N THR A 286 15.23 -5.18 -17.50
CA THR A 286 15.84 -3.87 -17.17
C THR A 286 14.81 -2.76 -16.99
N ASP A 287 13.61 -2.93 -17.54
CA ASP A 287 12.51 -1.97 -17.44
C ASP A 287 11.43 -2.55 -16.53
N LYS A 288 11.19 -1.87 -15.40
CA LYS A 288 10.17 -2.27 -14.42
C LYS A 288 8.74 -2.02 -14.92
N SER A 289 8.55 -1.63 -16.18
CA SER A 289 7.24 -1.68 -16.82
C SER A 289 6.71 -3.12 -16.84
N PHE A 290 5.41 -3.27 -16.61
CA PHE A 290 4.76 -4.57 -16.55
C PHE A 290 3.39 -4.53 -17.21
N MET A 291 2.98 -5.68 -17.73
CA MET A 291 1.61 -5.92 -18.14
C MET A 291 0.88 -6.69 -17.05
N SER A 292 -0.26 -6.14 -16.60
CA SER A 292 -1.12 -6.77 -15.61
C SER A 292 -2.19 -7.63 -16.27
N SER A 293 -2.46 -8.79 -15.67
CA SER A 293 -3.63 -9.62 -16.00
C SER A 293 -4.38 -10.00 -14.73
N VAL A 294 -5.70 -9.77 -14.72
CA VAL A 294 -6.57 -10.17 -13.60
C VAL A 294 -6.81 -11.68 -13.67
N LYS A 295 -6.55 -12.40 -12.59
CA LYS A 295 -6.84 -13.85 -12.49
C LYS A 295 -8.12 -14.12 -11.73
N GLY A 296 -8.43 -13.29 -10.74
CA GLY A 296 -9.69 -13.36 -10.02
C GLY A 296 -10.09 -12.03 -9.44
N PHE A 297 -11.40 -11.83 -9.32
CA PHE A 297 -12.02 -10.65 -8.71
C PHE A 297 -13.26 -11.08 -7.94
N TRP A 298 -13.43 -10.57 -6.74
CA TRP A 298 -14.55 -10.87 -5.84
C TRP A 298 -15.17 -9.58 -5.33
N THR A 299 -16.47 -9.63 -5.03
CA THR A 299 -17.17 -8.56 -4.30
C THR A 299 -16.80 -8.58 -2.81
N PRO A 300 -17.10 -7.50 -2.05
CA PRO A 300 -16.95 -7.50 -0.58
C PRO A 300 -17.79 -8.58 0.13
N THR A 301 -18.84 -9.07 -0.53
CA THR A 301 -19.71 -10.15 -0.06
C THR A 301 -19.22 -11.55 -0.43
N GLY A 302 -18.10 -11.66 -1.14
CA GLY A 302 -17.45 -12.93 -1.48
C GLY A 302 -17.90 -13.55 -2.81
N GLN A 303 -18.78 -12.89 -3.56
CA GLN A 303 -19.16 -13.35 -4.89
C GLN A 303 -17.99 -13.19 -5.85
N GLN A 304 -17.54 -14.28 -6.45
CA GLN A 304 -16.47 -14.23 -7.46
C GLN A 304 -17.04 -13.79 -8.80
N LEU A 305 -16.64 -12.62 -9.28
CA LEU A 305 -17.07 -12.04 -10.56
C LEU A 305 -16.12 -12.41 -11.70
N VAL A 306 -14.83 -12.58 -11.41
CA VAL A 306 -13.82 -13.04 -12.38
C VAL A 306 -13.18 -14.31 -11.87
N LYS A 307 -13.16 -15.34 -12.73
CA LYS A 307 -12.54 -16.63 -12.46
C LYS A 307 -11.64 -17.03 -13.63
N ASN A 308 -10.39 -17.36 -13.33
CA ASN A 308 -9.37 -17.69 -14.33
C ASN A 308 -9.23 -16.60 -15.41
N GLY A 309 -9.35 -15.33 -14.99
CA GLY A 309 -9.28 -14.15 -15.86
C GLY A 309 -10.49 -13.88 -16.74
N ASN A 310 -11.59 -14.62 -16.57
CA ASN A 310 -12.80 -14.41 -17.34
C ASN A 310 -13.96 -14.00 -16.42
N GLY A 311 -14.71 -12.99 -16.83
CA GLY A 311 -15.90 -12.55 -16.11
C GLY A 311 -16.22 -11.08 -16.29
N ARG A 312 -17.38 -10.64 -15.80
CA ARG A 312 -17.81 -9.25 -15.86
C ARG A 312 -17.80 -8.67 -14.45
N VAL A 313 -17.13 -7.53 -14.30
CA VAL A 313 -17.05 -6.82 -13.03
C VAL A 313 -17.99 -5.63 -13.03
N ASN A 314 -18.43 -5.28 -11.82
CA ASN A 314 -18.89 -3.96 -11.44
C ASN A 314 -18.09 -3.62 -10.18
N HIS A 315 -17.14 -2.70 -10.28
CA HIS A 315 -16.36 -2.24 -9.13
C HIS A 315 -16.67 -0.80 -8.80
N LYS A 316 -16.54 -0.47 -7.51
CA LYS A 316 -16.74 0.88 -7.00
C LYS A 316 -15.44 1.42 -6.44
N GLN A 317 -15.11 2.66 -6.78
CA GLN A 317 -13.94 3.36 -6.26
C GLN A 317 -14.31 4.78 -5.87
N GLN A 318 -13.80 5.24 -4.72
CA GLN A 318 -13.92 6.63 -4.33
C GLN A 318 -12.99 7.50 -5.19
N VAL A 319 -13.54 8.55 -5.80
CA VAL A 319 -12.85 9.45 -6.73
C VAL A 319 -13.22 10.90 -6.41
N ARG A 320 -12.46 11.85 -6.97
CA ARG A 320 -12.81 13.27 -6.90
C ARG A 320 -14.04 13.53 -7.76
N SER A 321 -15.01 14.29 -7.26
CA SER A 321 -16.16 14.71 -8.06
C SER A 321 -15.76 15.79 -9.07
N TYR A 322 -16.45 15.82 -10.20
CA TYR A 322 -16.42 16.97 -11.12
C TYR A 322 -17.50 18.03 -10.79
N SER A 323 -18.33 17.79 -9.79
CA SER A 323 -19.30 18.74 -9.25
C SER A 323 -18.67 19.60 -8.17
N SER A 324 -19.08 20.87 -8.09
CA SER A 324 -18.67 21.79 -7.02
C SER A 324 -19.34 21.46 -5.67
N LEU A 325 -20.36 20.59 -5.64
CA LEU A 325 -21.17 20.32 -4.45
C LEU A 325 -20.56 19.27 -3.52
N LEU A 326 -19.74 18.35 -4.04
CA LEU A 326 -19.14 17.27 -3.26
C LEU A 326 -17.65 17.15 -3.60
N PRO A 327 -16.73 17.10 -2.63
CA PRO A 327 -15.31 16.98 -2.93
C PRO A 327 -14.94 15.58 -3.46
N LYS A 328 -15.71 14.56 -3.09
CA LYS A 328 -15.51 13.16 -3.48
C LYS A 328 -16.85 12.51 -3.80
N THR A 329 -16.80 11.54 -4.70
CA THR A 329 -17.93 10.68 -5.09
C THR A 329 -17.42 9.26 -5.32
N VAL A 330 -18.29 8.37 -5.76
CA VAL A 330 -17.94 7.00 -6.14
C VAL A 330 -18.14 6.86 -7.64
N VAL A 331 -17.13 6.33 -8.33
CA VAL A 331 -17.30 5.82 -9.68
C VAL A 331 -17.63 4.34 -9.60
N THR A 332 -18.66 3.94 -10.33
CA THR A 332 -18.94 2.54 -10.65
C THR A 332 -18.37 2.26 -12.04
N GLU A 333 -17.41 1.36 -12.14
CA GLU A 333 -16.87 0.89 -13.42
C GLU A 333 -17.34 -0.53 -13.69
N GLU A 334 -17.87 -0.74 -14.89
CA GLU A 334 -18.34 -2.03 -15.35
C GLU A 334 -17.68 -2.44 -16.66
N GLY A 335 -17.29 -3.71 -16.76
CA GLY A 335 -16.70 -4.22 -17.98
C GLY A 335 -16.34 -5.69 -17.88
N ALA A 336 -15.96 -6.27 -19.02
CA ALA A 336 -15.58 -7.67 -19.11
C ALA A 336 -14.06 -7.82 -19.10
N TYR A 337 -13.60 -8.85 -18.41
CA TYR A 337 -12.27 -9.42 -18.58
C TYR A 337 -12.36 -10.69 -19.41
N GLU A 338 -11.45 -10.81 -20.37
CA GLU A 338 -11.20 -12.03 -21.13
C GLU A 338 -9.70 -12.36 -21.04
N ASN A 339 -9.37 -13.58 -20.60
CA ASN A 339 -7.99 -14.01 -20.31
C ASN A 339 -7.20 -13.06 -19.40
N GLY A 340 -7.92 -12.34 -18.53
CA GLY A 340 -7.40 -11.38 -17.56
C GLY A 340 -7.15 -9.98 -18.11
N LEU A 341 -7.54 -9.71 -19.36
CA LEU A 341 -7.38 -8.42 -20.01
C LEU A 341 -8.74 -7.75 -20.20
N GLN A 342 -8.80 -6.43 -20.12
CA GLN A 342 -10.03 -5.68 -20.38
C GLN A 342 -10.49 -5.93 -21.83
N GLN A 343 -11.76 -6.28 -22.00
CA GLN A 343 -12.36 -6.58 -23.30
C GLN A 343 -13.70 -5.87 -23.48
N GLY A 344 -13.93 -5.37 -24.69
CA GLY A 344 -15.20 -4.76 -25.08
C GLY A 344 -15.41 -3.40 -24.44
N ILE A 345 -16.69 -3.04 -24.24
CA ILE A 345 -17.06 -1.74 -23.69
C ILE A 345 -16.98 -1.77 -22.18
N TRP A 346 -16.18 -0.85 -21.65
CA TRP A 346 -16.06 -0.49 -20.25
C TRP A 346 -16.80 0.83 -20.00
N VAL A 347 -17.60 0.86 -18.95
CA VAL A 347 -18.46 2.01 -18.62
C VAL A 347 -18.11 2.49 -17.23
N GLY A 348 -17.83 3.78 -17.08
CA GLY A 348 -17.66 4.42 -15.78
C GLY A 348 -18.74 5.45 -15.53
N GLN A 349 -19.44 5.33 -14.40
CA GLN A 349 -20.50 6.24 -14.00
C GLN A 349 -20.28 6.75 -12.58
N TYR A 350 -20.22 8.07 -12.43
CA TYR A 350 -20.09 8.71 -11.12
C TYR A 350 -21.47 8.77 -10.46
N GLU A 351 -21.58 8.38 -9.18
CA GLU A 351 -22.86 8.30 -8.46
C GLU A 351 -23.56 9.67 -8.35
N ASP A 352 -22.77 10.76 -8.29
CA ASP A 352 -23.27 12.14 -8.32
C ASP A 352 -23.58 12.66 -9.73
N LYS A 353 -23.42 11.80 -10.74
CA LYS A 353 -23.63 12.09 -12.18
C LYS A 353 -22.72 13.18 -12.74
N SER A 354 -21.68 13.59 -12.00
CA SER A 354 -20.76 14.65 -12.44
C SER A 354 -19.94 14.26 -13.66
N PHE A 355 -19.71 12.96 -13.86
CA PHE A 355 -18.93 12.44 -14.97
C PHE A 355 -19.37 11.04 -15.41
N TYR A 356 -19.26 10.77 -16.71
CA TYR A 356 -19.56 9.51 -17.36
C TYR A 356 -18.55 9.23 -18.46
N TYR A 357 -18.22 7.96 -18.70
CA TYR A 357 -17.45 7.56 -19.88
C TYR A 357 -17.77 6.14 -20.35
N GLU A 358 -17.52 5.89 -21.63
CA GLU A 358 -17.47 4.57 -22.25
C GLU A 358 -16.16 4.42 -23.00
N GLU A 359 -15.47 3.30 -22.82
CA GLU A 359 -14.17 3.00 -23.38
C GLU A 359 -14.19 1.62 -24.02
N LEU A 360 -13.71 1.52 -25.25
CA LEU A 360 -13.58 0.25 -25.95
C LEU A 360 -12.16 -0.29 -25.78
N PHE A 361 -12.06 -1.51 -25.27
CA PHE A 361 -10.82 -2.27 -25.16
C PHE A 361 -10.85 -3.49 -26.06
N ASP A 362 -9.70 -3.81 -26.65
CA ASP A 362 -9.44 -5.09 -27.31
C ASP A 362 -8.16 -5.68 -26.76
N LYS A 363 -8.26 -6.85 -26.11
CA LYS A 363 -7.15 -7.56 -25.46
C LYS A 363 -6.32 -6.65 -24.55
N GLY A 364 -7.01 -5.86 -23.74
CA GLY A 364 -6.39 -4.92 -22.80
C GLY A 364 -5.87 -3.63 -23.44
N VAL A 365 -5.91 -3.50 -24.76
CA VAL A 365 -5.50 -2.29 -25.46
C VAL A 365 -6.69 -1.37 -25.64
N PHE A 366 -6.58 -0.15 -25.09
CA PHE A 366 -7.55 0.91 -25.31
C PHE A 366 -7.61 1.29 -26.80
N GLN A 367 -8.81 1.30 -27.37
CA GLN A 367 -9.04 1.61 -28.79
C GLN A 367 -9.56 3.04 -28.96
N LYS A 368 -10.63 3.37 -28.24
CA LYS A 368 -11.31 4.67 -28.30
C LYS A 368 -12.29 4.79 -27.15
N GLY A 369 -12.65 6.02 -26.80
CA GLY A 369 -13.61 6.30 -25.76
C GLY A 369 -14.45 7.53 -26.05
N LYS A 370 -15.47 7.71 -25.21
CA LYS A 370 -16.23 8.94 -25.11
C LYS A 370 -16.49 9.26 -23.64
N SER A 371 -16.58 10.54 -23.31
CA SER A 371 -16.89 11.02 -21.96
C SER A 371 -17.89 12.16 -22.01
N CYS A 372 -18.56 12.39 -20.88
CA CYS A 372 -19.52 13.46 -20.72
C CYS A 372 -19.46 14.00 -19.28
N LEU A 373 -19.32 15.31 -19.13
CA LEU A 373 -19.52 16.01 -17.86
C LEU A 373 -21.01 16.32 -17.68
N LEU A 374 -21.45 16.51 -16.44
CA LEU A 374 -22.84 16.90 -16.16
C LEU A 374 -23.22 18.18 -16.92
N GLY A 375 -24.19 18.06 -17.84
CA GLY A 375 -24.66 19.17 -18.67
C GLY A 375 -23.73 19.60 -19.81
N GLY A 376 -22.63 18.87 -20.04
CA GLY A 376 -21.69 19.12 -21.13
C GLY A 376 -21.92 18.26 -22.38
N ASP A 377 -21.19 18.57 -23.45
CA ASP A 377 -21.19 17.77 -24.67
C ASP A 377 -20.39 16.48 -24.51
N THR A 378 -20.73 15.49 -25.36
CA THR A 378 -19.96 14.25 -25.43
C THR A 378 -18.63 14.46 -26.16
N ILE A 379 -17.51 14.24 -25.47
CA ILE A 379 -16.17 14.33 -26.05
C ILE A 379 -15.71 12.93 -26.44
N ARG A 380 -15.22 12.76 -27.67
CA ARG A 380 -14.62 11.51 -28.16
C ARG A 380 -13.10 11.61 -28.16
N TYR A 381 -12.42 10.53 -27.80
CA TYR A 381 -10.96 10.48 -27.71
C TYR A 381 -10.40 9.11 -28.11
N THR A 382 -9.17 9.11 -28.62
CA THR A 382 -8.39 7.92 -29.00
C THR A 382 -7.13 7.75 -28.16
N VAL A 383 -6.93 8.64 -27.18
CA VAL A 383 -5.86 8.58 -26.20
C VAL A 383 -6.47 8.81 -24.82
N LEU A 384 -6.21 7.90 -23.86
CA LEU A 384 -6.75 8.00 -22.51
C LEU A 384 -6.20 9.20 -21.76
N GLU A 385 -4.89 9.40 -21.83
CA GLU A 385 -4.19 10.44 -21.07
C GLU A 385 -3.14 11.14 -21.92
N LYS A 386 -3.05 12.46 -21.79
CA LYS A 386 -1.98 13.28 -22.35
C LYS A 386 -1.41 14.13 -21.25
N VAL A 387 -0.09 14.06 -21.08
CA VAL A 387 0.63 14.97 -20.17
C VAL A 387 0.60 16.40 -20.71
N PRO A 388 0.71 17.42 -19.85
CA PRO A 388 0.88 18.79 -20.30
C PRO A 388 2.14 18.95 -21.16
N GLU A 389 2.08 19.83 -22.15
CA GLU A 389 3.20 20.10 -23.05
C GLU A 389 3.37 21.60 -23.24
N PHE A 390 4.59 22.11 -23.19
CA PHE A 390 4.85 23.50 -23.55
C PHE A 390 4.56 23.70 -25.04
N LYS A 391 3.92 24.81 -25.43
CA LYS A 391 3.64 25.09 -26.85
C LYS A 391 4.95 25.15 -27.64
N GLY A 392 5.12 24.23 -28.59
CA GLY A 392 6.37 24.04 -29.34
C GLY A 392 7.34 23.00 -28.75
N GLY A 393 6.90 22.23 -27.75
CA GLY A 393 7.65 21.16 -27.13
C GLY A 393 8.75 21.63 -26.17
N MET A 394 9.52 20.67 -25.67
CA MET A 394 10.60 20.93 -24.69
C MET A 394 11.73 21.79 -25.25
N GLN A 395 11.98 21.75 -26.56
CA GLN A 395 12.96 22.62 -27.20
C GLN A 395 12.53 24.10 -27.14
N ALA A 396 11.26 24.40 -27.41
CA ALA A 396 10.74 25.76 -27.29
C ALA A 396 10.76 26.25 -25.84
N LEU A 397 10.51 25.35 -24.87
CA LEU A 397 10.66 25.68 -23.45
C LEU A 397 12.11 26.03 -23.11
N GLY A 398 13.08 25.21 -23.54
CA GLY A 398 14.51 25.47 -23.33
C GLY A 398 14.94 26.81 -23.91
N ASN A 399 14.53 27.13 -25.14
CA ASN A 399 14.81 28.41 -25.78
C ASN A 399 14.16 29.58 -25.04
N PHE A 400 12.90 29.41 -24.60
CA PHE A 400 12.21 30.43 -23.82
C PHE A 400 12.95 30.71 -22.51
N LEU A 401 13.36 29.66 -21.78
CA LEU A 401 14.14 29.82 -20.56
C LEU A 401 15.48 30.49 -20.84
N ALA A 402 16.26 30.03 -21.83
CA ALA A 402 17.55 30.63 -22.15
C ALA A 402 17.48 32.12 -22.51
N GLN A 403 16.40 32.56 -23.17
CA GLN A 403 16.21 33.96 -23.56
C GLN A 403 15.71 34.84 -22.42
N ASN A 404 14.98 34.27 -21.47
CA ASN A 404 14.30 35.03 -20.41
C ASN A 404 14.94 34.86 -19.04
N LEU A 405 15.84 33.90 -18.85
CA LEU A 405 16.53 33.65 -17.59
C LEU A 405 17.66 34.65 -17.39
N HIS A 406 17.64 35.35 -16.26
CA HIS A 406 18.65 36.33 -15.88
C HIS A 406 19.50 35.80 -14.73
N TYR A 407 20.81 35.72 -14.92
CA TYR A 407 21.70 35.30 -13.83
C TYR A 407 21.74 36.37 -12.73
N PRO A 408 21.37 36.05 -11.47
CA PRO A 408 21.42 37.03 -10.39
C PRO A 408 22.87 37.48 -10.13
N PRO A 409 23.15 38.78 -9.97
CA PRO A 409 24.51 39.28 -9.73
C PRO A 409 25.19 38.66 -8.50
N GLU A 410 24.44 38.40 -7.43
CA GLU A 410 24.96 37.78 -6.21
C GLU A 410 25.43 36.34 -6.45
N ALA A 411 24.62 35.56 -7.19
CA ALA A 411 24.98 34.20 -7.60
C ALA A 411 26.21 34.19 -8.53
N GLN A 412 26.33 35.18 -9.42
CA GLN A 412 27.48 35.30 -10.32
C GLN A 412 28.77 35.65 -9.56
N GLN A 413 28.72 36.60 -8.63
CA GLN A 413 29.85 36.97 -7.77
C GLN A 413 30.29 35.80 -6.88
N SER A 414 29.32 35.03 -6.40
CA SER A 414 29.54 33.87 -5.51
C SER A 414 29.81 32.56 -6.28
N LYS A 415 29.89 32.61 -7.62
CA LYS A 415 30.14 31.46 -8.51
C LYS A 415 29.19 30.27 -8.26
N ILE A 416 27.93 30.58 -7.96
CA ILE A 416 26.91 29.57 -7.64
C ILE A 416 26.36 29.01 -8.93
N GLU A 417 26.55 27.71 -9.18
CA GLU A 417 26.00 27.00 -10.33
C GLU A 417 25.14 25.82 -9.89
N GLY A 418 24.24 25.36 -10.75
CA GLY A 418 23.46 24.15 -10.51
C GLY A 418 22.03 24.24 -11.01
N GLN A 419 21.13 23.48 -10.36
CA GLN A 419 19.73 23.38 -10.75
C GLN A 419 18.82 23.81 -9.60
N VAL A 420 17.88 24.70 -9.93
CA VAL A 420 16.72 25.00 -9.08
C VAL A 420 15.58 24.09 -9.52
N PHE A 421 15.01 23.30 -8.60
CA PHE A 421 13.89 22.42 -8.86
C PHE A 421 12.60 23.06 -8.36
N LEU A 422 11.67 23.28 -9.28
CA LEU A 422 10.34 23.81 -8.99
C LEU A 422 9.27 22.75 -9.24
N SER A 423 8.28 22.71 -8.37
CA SER A 423 7.04 21.93 -8.49
C SER A 423 5.89 22.91 -8.68
N PHE A 424 5.01 22.70 -9.65
CA PHE A 424 3.88 23.60 -9.89
C PHE A 424 2.71 22.85 -10.54
N ILE A 425 1.54 23.48 -10.58
CA ILE A 425 0.37 22.95 -11.27
C ILE A 425 0.19 23.68 -12.60
N ILE A 426 0.02 22.91 -13.67
CA ILE A 426 -0.52 23.41 -14.94
C ILE A 426 -2.02 23.16 -14.89
N ASP A 427 -2.80 24.23 -14.87
CA ASP A 427 -4.26 24.14 -14.81
C ASP A 427 -4.89 23.79 -16.18
N ALA A 428 -6.20 23.58 -16.20
CA ALA A 428 -6.97 23.29 -17.41
C ALA A 428 -6.93 24.42 -18.47
N ASP A 429 -6.48 25.63 -18.12
CA ASP A 429 -6.29 26.75 -19.05
C ASP A 429 -4.83 26.88 -19.52
N GLY A 430 -3.94 25.99 -19.07
CA GLY A 430 -2.51 26.02 -19.38
C GLY A 430 -1.75 27.10 -18.60
N ARG A 431 -2.31 27.59 -17.49
CA ARG A 431 -1.67 28.53 -16.58
C ARG A 431 -0.85 27.79 -15.52
N VAL A 432 0.21 28.42 -15.08
CA VAL A 432 1.05 27.95 -13.98
C VAL A 432 0.49 28.52 -12.67
N ILE A 433 0.11 27.64 -11.74
CA ILE A 433 -0.37 27.96 -10.39
C ILE A 433 0.38 27.12 -9.34
N ASP A 434 0.23 27.45 -8.05
CA ASP A 434 0.74 26.68 -6.91
C ASP A 434 2.22 26.27 -7.05
N ILE A 435 3.10 27.26 -7.21
CA ILE A 435 4.54 27.06 -7.40
C ILE A 435 5.22 26.85 -6.04
N ASP A 436 5.82 25.68 -5.88
CA ASP A 436 6.63 25.27 -4.73
C ASP A 436 8.11 25.12 -5.12
N LEU A 437 8.99 25.65 -4.26
CA LEU A 437 10.44 25.43 -4.37
C LEU A 437 10.80 24.09 -3.73
N VAL A 438 11.18 23.11 -4.56
CA VAL A 438 11.57 21.77 -4.08
C VAL A 438 13.04 21.76 -3.64
N LYS A 439 13.92 22.37 -4.43
CA LYS A 439 15.35 22.51 -4.12
C LYS A 439 15.88 23.79 -4.75
N GLY A 440 16.46 24.65 -3.93
CA GLY A 440 17.06 25.91 -4.36
C GLY A 440 18.59 25.89 -4.32
N LEU A 441 19.19 26.92 -4.92
CA LEU A 441 20.62 27.22 -4.80
C LEU A 441 20.87 28.45 -3.91
N GLY A 442 19.86 29.32 -3.73
CA GLY A 442 19.99 30.57 -2.98
C GLY A 442 20.51 31.73 -3.84
N HIS A 443 20.99 32.81 -3.22
CA HIS A 443 21.64 33.93 -3.92
C HIS A 443 20.83 34.56 -5.06
N GLY A 444 19.50 34.62 -4.91
CA GLY A 444 18.58 35.18 -5.91
C GLY A 444 18.16 34.22 -7.04
N THR A 445 18.75 33.02 -7.15
CA THR A 445 18.42 32.09 -8.26
C THR A 445 17.04 31.49 -8.10
N ASN A 446 16.56 31.35 -6.86
CA ASN A 446 15.26 30.77 -6.56
C ASN A 446 14.14 31.70 -7.02
N GLU A 447 14.27 32.98 -6.68
CA GLU A 447 13.35 34.05 -7.05
C GLU A 447 13.29 34.21 -8.57
N GLU A 448 14.45 34.17 -9.23
CA GLU A 448 14.54 34.23 -10.67
C GLU A 448 13.90 33.02 -11.35
N ALA A 449 14.19 31.80 -10.86
CA ALA A 449 13.58 30.58 -11.38
C ALA A 449 12.04 30.64 -11.29
N ILE A 450 11.51 31.14 -10.17
CA ILE A 450 10.06 31.34 -9.99
C ILE A 450 9.53 32.39 -10.97
N ARG A 451 10.25 33.51 -11.16
CA ARG A 451 9.84 34.59 -12.08
C ARG A 451 9.76 34.09 -13.51
N VAL A 452 10.79 33.42 -14.02
CA VAL A 452 10.80 32.91 -15.41
C VAL A 452 9.76 31.81 -15.60
N LEU A 453 9.55 30.95 -14.60
CA LEU A 453 8.50 29.94 -14.64
C LEU A 453 7.11 30.60 -14.74
N LYS A 454 6.82 31.63 -13.94
CA LYS A 454 5.56 32.39 -14.04
C LYS A 454 5.35 32.98 -15.44
N ALA A 455 6.42 33.41 -16.12
CA ALA A 455 6.35 33.92 -17.48
C ALA A 455 5.96 32.86 -18.54
N THR A 456 6.03 31.57 -18.20
CA THR A 456 5.53 30.47 -19.05
C THR A 456 4.01 30.31 -18.99
N SER A 457 3.34 30.96 -18.03
CA SER A 457 1.89 30.80 -17.81
C SER A 457 1.07 31.14 -19.06
N GLY A 458 0.10 30.28 -19.40
CA GLY A 458 -0.72 30.39 -20.62
C GLY A 458 -0.03 29.85 -21.89
N ARG A 459 1.24 29.44 -21.81
CA ARG A 459 2.00 28.83 -22.91
C ARG A 459 2.01 27.31 -22.87
N TRP A 460 1.29 26.70 -21.95
CA TRP A 460 1.16 25.24 -21.85
C TRP A 460 -0.11 24.76 -22.56
N ILE A 461 0.00 23.60 -23.20
CA ILE A 461 -1.14 22.76 -23.57
C ILE A 461 -1.46 21.93 -22.32
N PRO A 462 -2.68 22.02 -21.78
CA PRO A 462 -3.03 21.34 -20.53
C PRO A 462 -3.02 19.82 -20.69
N GLY A 463 -2.85 19.12 -19.57
CA GLY A 463 -3.02 17.68 -19.53
C GLY A 463 -4.48 17.31 -19.82
N HIS A 464 -4.69 16.15 -20.41
CA HIS A 464 -6.03 15.62 -20.66
C HIS A 464 -6.15 14.21 -20.08
N GLN A 465 -7.31 13.90 -19.51
CA GLN A 465 -7.71 12.55 -19.13
C GLN A 465 -9.13 12.30 -19.63
N ARG A 466 -9.32 11.21 -20.40
CA ARG A 466 -10.61 10.85 -21.02
C ARG A 466 -11.23 12.01 -21.81
N GLY A 467 -10.39 12.76 -22.50
CA GLY A 467 -10.77 13.94 -23.29
C GLY A 467 -11.05 15.21 -22.46
N GLN A 468 -11.08 15.13 -21.13
CA GLN A 468 -11.26 16.29 -20.26
C GLN A 468 -9.92 16.92 -19.90
N LYS A 469 -9.84 18.25 -19.91
CA LYS A 469 -8.67 18.97 -19.44
C LYS A 469 -8.56 18.84 -17.92
N ILE A 470 -7.36 18.55 -17.42
CA ILE A 470 -7.11 18.32 -16.00
C ILE A 470 -5.95 19.18 -15.50
N ASN A 471 -5.98 19.49 -14.21
CA ASN A 471 -4.85 20.10 -13.52
C ASN A 471 -3.79 19.02 -13.29
N VAL A 472 -2.55 19.30 -13.69
CA VAL A 472 -1.44 18.36 -13.57
C VAL A 472 -0.28 18.99 -12.82
N LYS A 473 0.20 18.30 -11.77
CA LYS A 473 1.42 18.68 -11.07
C LYS A 473 2.63 18.33 -11.94
N TYR A 474 3.53 19.28 -12.12
CA TYR A 474 4.69 19.20 -13.00
C TYR A 474 5.94 19.67 -12.26
N ASN A 475 7.07 18.98 -12.47
CA ASN A 475 8.36 19.34 -11.89
C ASN A 475 9.32 19.77 -13.00
N LEU A 476 9.92 20.94 -12.87
CA LEU A 476 10.86 21.49 -13.85
C LEU A 476 12.19 21.89 -13.18
N PRO A 477 13.33 21.28 -13.56
CA PRO A 477 14.64 21.80 -13.22
C PRO A 477 15.01 22.99 -14.12
N ILE A 478 15.45 24.09 -13.51
CA ILE A 478 15.98 25.28 -14.19
C ILE A 478 17.48 25.35 -13.91
N ASN A 479 18.29 25.34 -14.97
CA ASN A 479 19.75 25.31 -14.87
C ASN A 479 20.32 26.72 -14.82
N PHE A 480 21.24 26.96 -13.87
CA PHE A 480 22.10 28.13 -13.81
C PHE A 480 23.54 27.67 -14.03
N THR A 481 24.14 28.09 -15.15
CA THR A 481 25.53 27.77 -15.54
C THR A 481 26.27 29.05 -15.90
N LEU A 482 27.48 29.21 -15.39
CA LEU A 482 28.38 30.29 -15.79
C LEU A 482 29.11 29.81 -17.05
N HIS A 483 29.07 30.64 -18.10
CA HIS A 483 29.80 30.40 -19.34
C HIS A 483 31.06 31.23 -19.40
#